data_AF-A0AAW1VBW5-F1
#
_entry.id   AF-A0AAW1VBW5-F1
#
_cell.length_a   1.000
_cell.length_b   1.000
_cell.length_c   1.000
_cell.angle_alpha   90.00
_cell.angle_beta   90.00
_cell.angle_gamma   90.00
#
_symmetry.space_group_name_H-M   'P 1'
#
loop_
_entity.id
_entity.type
_entity.pdbx_description
1 polymer ?
#
loop_
_entity_poly.entity_id
_entity_poly.type
_entity_poly.pdbx_seq_one_letter_code
_entity_poly.pdbx_strand_id
1 'polypeptide(L)' 'MVTNTNHIGRVTIANVIKLETDIEGAPIYRFQGVSLPSSIILDHYAYGLLEERAKEKNPARIPGSQGVINEDHTFISNVA' A
#
# COMPACT_ATOMS: atom_id res chain seq x y z
N MET A 1 4.33 -0.45 16.30
CA MET A 1 5.18 -1.64 16.06
C MET A 1 4.58 -2.83 16.81
N VAL A 2 4.76 -4.04 16.32
CA VAL A 2 4.27 -5.28 16.98
C VAL A 2 5.42 -5.88 17.80
N THR A 3 5.12 -6.43 18.99
CA THR A 3 6.13 -6.87 19.98
C THR A 3 6.99 -8.04 19.51
N ASN A 4 6.43 -8.95 18.70
CA ASN A 4 7.13 -10.14 18.20
C ASN A 4 6.61 -10.48 16.78
N THR A 5 7.49 -10.84 15.87
CA THR A 5 7.17 -11.24 14.48
C THR A 5 6.28 -12.48 14.39
N ASN A 6 6.26 -13.34 15.41
CA ASN A 6 5.35 -14.51 15.50
C ASN A 6 3.86 -14.12 15.51
N HIS A 7 3.54 -12.84 15.74
CA HIS A 7 2.17 -12.34 15.59
C HIS A 7 1.75 -12.24 14.12
N ILE A 8 2.68 -12.29 13.16
CA ILE A 8 2.40 -12.28 11.73
C ILE A 8 2.27 -13.74 11.27
N GLY A 9 1.09 -14.12 10.83
CA GLY A 9 0.81 -15.48 10.34
C GLY A 9 1.16 -15.66 8.87
N ARG A 10 0.71 -14.73 8.03
CA ARG A 10 0.98 -14.73 6.60
C ARG A 10 1.31 -13.32 6.12
N VAL A 11 2.24 -13.22 5.18
CA VAL A 11 2.65 -11.96 4.56
C VAL A 11 2.93 -12.19 3.08
N THR A 12 2.41 -11.31 2.23
CA THR A 12 2.67 -11.30 0.79
C THR A 12 3.04 -9.89 0.34
N ILE A 13 4.12 -9.76 -0.43
CA ILE A 13 4.39 -8.56 -1.23
C ILE A 13 3.71 -8.76 -2.59
N ALA A 14 2.71 -7.94 -2.89
CA ALA A 14 1.82 -8.16 -4.02
C ALA A 14 2.23 -7.36 -5.27
N ASN A 15 2.80 -6.16 -5.10
CA ASN A 15 3.19 -5.32 -6.23
C ASN A 15 4.32 -4.33 -5.86
N VAL A 16 5.08 -3.91 -6.87
CA VAL A 16 6.11 -2.86 -6.79
C VAL A 16 5.79 -1.82 -7.85
N ILE A 17 5.44 -0.62 -7.39
CA ILE A 17 4.94 0.44 -8.26
C ILE A 17 5.95 1.58 -8.28
N LYS A 18 6.41 1.97 -9.47
CA LYS A 18 7.19 3.19 -9.65
C LYS A 18 6.28 4.40 -9.39
N LEU A 19 6.69 5.28 -8.48
CA LEU A 19 5.98 6.52 -8.22
C LEU A 19 6.44 7.58 -9.21
N GLU A 20 5.48 8.29 -9.80
CA GLU A 20 5.71 9.49 -10.57
C GLU A 20 5.84 10.63 -9.55
N THR A 21 7.06 11.12 -9.39
CA THR A 21 7.41 12.18 -8.45
C THR A 21 8.36 13.15 -9.13
N ASP A 22 8.08 14.45 -9.00
CA ASP A 22 8.92 15.52 -9.56
C ASP A 22 10.15 15.84 -8.69
N ILE A 23 10.55 14.89 -7.83
CA ILE A 23 11.70 15.06 -6.94
C ILE A 23 12.98 14.80 -7.75
N GLU A 24 13.89 15.76 -7.77
CA GLU A 24 15.23 15.59 -8.35
C GLU A 24 15.98 14.47 -7.62
N GLY A 25 16.30 13.38 -8.33
CA GLY A 25 16.98 12.22 -7.76
C GLY A 25 16.64 10.90 -8.44
N ALA A 26 16.88 9.80 -7.72
CA ALA A 26 16.56 8.45 -8.19
C ALA A 26 15.05 8.15 -8.13
N PRO A 27 14.51 7.33 -9.04
CA PRO A 27 13.09 7.00 -9.05
C PRO A 27 12.68 6.25 -7.76
N ILE A 28 11.56 6.66 -7.17
CA ILE A 28 11.02 6.05 -5.95
C ILE A 28 10.11 4.87 -6.33
N TYR A 29 10.34 3.72 -5.71
CA TYR A 29 9.48 2.55 -5.83
C TYR A 29 8.72 2.29 -4.55
N ARG A 30 7.41 2.05 -4.68
CA ARG A 30 6.53 1.68 -3.57
C ARG A 30 6.25 0.19 -3.60
N PHE A 31 6.76 -0.50 -2.58
CA PHE A 31 6.45 -1.91 -2.32
C PHE A 31 5.12 -1.97 -1.54
N GLN A 32 4.18 -2.75 -2.05
CA GLN A 32 2.85 -2.92 -1.46
C GLN A 32 2.55 -4.40 -1.29
N GLY A 33 1.82 -4.70 -0.23
CA GLY A 33 1.52 -6.06 0.18
C GLY A 33 0.47 -6.09 1.26
N VAL A 34 0.14 -7.30 1.69
CA VAL A 34 -0.84 -7.55 2.74
C VAL A 34 -0.26 -8.56 3.73
N SER A 35 -0.64 -8.44 4.99
CA SER A 35 -0.29 -9.37 6.05
C SER A 35 -1.46 -9.63 6.96
N LEU A 36 -1.55 -10.84 7.49
CA LEU A 36 -2.55 -11.21 8.49
C LEU A 36 -1.88 -11.63 9.79
N PRO A 37 -2.47 -11.29 10.95
CA PRO A 37 -2.07 -11.84 12.23
C PRO A 37 -2.21 -13.36 12.26
N SER A 38 -1.38 -14.05 13.03
CA SER A 38 -1.42 -15.50 13.19
C SER A 38 -2.72 -16.02 13.81
N SER A 39 -3.48 -15.16 14.49
CA SER A 39 -4.80 -15.47 15.05
C SER A 39 -5.94 -15.47 14.01
N ILE A 40 -5.74 -14.88 12.82
CA ILE A 40 -6.77 -14.80 11.78
C ILE A 40 -6.44 -15.79 10.67
N ILE A 41 -7.28 -16.80 10.52
CA ILE A 41 -7.13 -17.84 9.50
C ILE A 41 -8.18 -17.59 8.41
N LEU A 42 -7.70 -17.28 7.21
CA LEU A 42 -8.52 -17.24 6.00
C LEU A 42 -8.17 -18.41 5.10
N ASP A 43 -9.13 -18.89 4.32
CA ASP A 43 -8.87 -19.85 3.27
C ASP A 43 -8.06 -19.22 2.11
N HIS A 44 -7.68 -20.06 1.15
CA HIS A 44 -6.91 -19.62 -0.01
C HIS A 44 -7.66 -18.59 -0.87
N TYR A 45 -8.99 -18.72 -1.00
CA TYR A 45 -9.78 -17.85 -1.86
C TYR A 45 -9.94 -16.45 -1.25
N ALA A 46 -10.35 -16.37 0.01
CA ALA A 46 -10.50 -15.11 0.75
C ALA A 46 -9.16 -14.38 0.90
N TYR A 47 -8.07 -15.10 1.16
CA TYR A 47 -6.74 -14.49 1.15
C TYR A 47 -6.35 -13.99 -0.25
N GLY A 48 -6.67 -14.74 -1.30
CA GLY A 48 -6.44 -14.33 -2.69
C GLY A 48 -7.14 -13.01 -3.04
N LEU A 49 -8.35 -12.76 -2.53
CA LEU A 49 -9.02 -11.47 -2.71
C LEU A 49 -8.23 -10.30 -2.10
N LEU A 50 -7.61 -10.52 -0.94
CA LEU A 50 -6.75 -9.50 -0.30
C LEU A 50 -5.47 -9.26 -1.11
N GLU A 51 -4.90 -10.32 -1.69
CA GLU A 51 -3.73 -10.22 -2.56
C GLU A 51 -4.06 -9.47 -3.85
N GLU A 52 -5.20 -9.75 -4.50
CA GLU A 52 -5.65 -9.01 -5.67
C GLU A 52 -5.82 -7.52 -5.34
N ARG A 53 -6.46 -7.20 -4.21
CA ARG A 53 -6.60 -5.80 -3.78
C ARG A 53 -5.27 -5.13 -3.48
N ALA A 54 -4.30 -5.86 -2.93
CA ALA A 54 -2.97 -5.34 -2.60
C ALA A 54 -2.12 -5.04 -3.85
N LYS A 55 -2.50 -5.54 -5.03
CA LYS A 55 -1.84 -5.19 -6.29
C LYS A 55 -2.20 -3.78 -6.77
N GLU A 56 -3.38 -3.26 -6.42
CA GLU A 56 -3.82 -1.93 -6.83
C GLU A 56 -3.01 -0.83 -6.13
N LYS A 57 -2.74 0.28 -6.84
CA LYS A 57 -2.01 1.42 -6.30
C LYS A 57 -2.80 2.07 -5.15
N ASN A 58 -2.27 2.00 -3.93
CA ASN A 58 -2.85 2.74 -2.81
C ASN A 58 -2.83 4.26 -3.09
N PRO A 59 -3.97 4.97 -3.02
CA PRO A 59 -4.05 6.43 -3.23
C PRO A 59 -3.43 7.26 -2.08
N ALA A 60 -2.84 6.59 -1.07
CA ALA A 60 -2.09 7.26 -0.01
C ALA A 60 -1.00 8.18 -0.57
N ARG A 61 -0.77 9.28 0.17
CA ARG A 61 0.15 10.37 -0.15
C ARG A 61 1.46 9.89 -0.76
N ILE A 62 1.83 10.51 -1.88
CA ILE A 62 3.10 10.29 -2.56
C ILE A 62 4.11 11.29 -1.97
N PRO A 63 5.35 10.88 -1.67
CA PRO A 63 6.40 11.83 -1.29
C PRO A 63 6.59 12.88 -2.39
N GLY A 64 6.63 14.17 -2.02
CA GLY A 64 6.77 15.27 -2.99
C GLY A 64 5.47 15.78 -3.62
N SER A 65 4.34 15.07 -3.49
CA SER A 65 3.05 15.65 -3.90
C SER A 65 2.54 16.61 -2.82
N GLN A 66 2.48 17.91 -3.11
CA GLN A 66 1.72 18.88 -2.31
C GLN A 66 0.23 18.56 -2.51
N GLY A 67 -0.45 18.02 -1.49
CA GLY A 67 -1.88 17.73 -1.58
C GLY A 67 -2.68 19.02 -1.63
N VAL A 68 -3.54 19.18 -2.64
CA VAL A 68 -4.62 20.16 -2.61
C VAL A 68 -5.69 19.59 -1.69
N ILE A 69 -5.87 20.19 -0.52
CA ILE A 69 -6.98 19.88 0.38
C ILE A 69 -8.23 20.49 -0.25
N ASN A 70 -9.10 19.64 -0.82
CA ASN A 70 -10.45 20.07 -1.18
C ASN A 70 -11.32 20.10 0.09
N GLU A 71 -12.23 21.06 0.18
CA GLU A 71 -13.12 21.26 1.34
C GLU A 71 -14.00 20.02 1.65
N ASP A 72 -14.11 19.09 0.72
CA ASP A 72 -14.90 17.85 0.84
C ASP A 72 -14.15 16.65 1.44
N HIS A 73 -12.95 16.85 2.02
CA HIS A 73 -12.11 15.82 2.67
C HIS A 73 -11.75 14.59 1.81
N THR A 74 -12.03 14.59 0.51
CA THR A 74 -11.71 13.51 -0.41
C THR A 74 -10.29 13.71 -0.95
N PHE A 75 -9.45 12.69 -0.78
CA PHE A 75 -8.04 12.73 -1.22
C PHE A 75 -7.97 12.38 -2.71
N ILE A 76 -7.80 13.38 -3.56
CA ILE A 76 -7.52 13.19 -5.00
C ILE A 76 -6.04 13.50 -5.24
N SER A 77 -5.25 12.49 -5.58
CA SER A 77 -3.91 12.72 -6.12
C SER A 77 -4.04 13.09 -7.59
N ASN A 78 -3.85 14.37 -7.93
CA ASN A 78 -3.69 14.74 -9.33
C ASN A 78 -2.40 14.11 -9.87
N VAL A 79 -2.55 13.30 -10.91
CA VAL A 79 -1.45 12.84 -11.77
C VAL A 79 -1.32 13.91 -12.85
N ALA A 80 -0.19 14.62 -12.86
CA ALA A 80 0.19 15.48 -13.98
C ALA A 80 0.71 14.62 -15.13
#